data_AF-A0A9X0J727-F1
#
_entry.id   AF-A0A9X0J727-F1
#
_cell.length_a   1.000
_cell.length_b   1.000
_cell.length_c   1.000
_cell.angle_alpha   90.00
_cell.angle_beta   90.00
_cell.angle_gamma   90.00
#
_symmetry.space_group_name_H-M   'P 1'
#
loop_
_entity.id
_entity.type
_entity.pdbx_description
1 polymer ?
#
loop_
_entity_poly.entity_id
_entity_poly.type
_entity_poly.pdbx_seq_one_letter_code
_entity_poly.pdbx_strand_id
1 'polypeptide(L)'
;MGLFDKIKKSLFGHKDEEQEESKKELTENSNEELQEPEQTNEAEDIQKNEEVVEPKSESSEDEHEEENEEETEEVKETPGWSDAGTAFEEKQDEVQEAEDLQEDQESSNLEKEEEKPEETESSEESAEEVTTEDEQERYDKGLEKTNHSFGARLNAFFAKFRTVDENFFDDLEDLLIESDVGFETAEELTDSLRDEAKLQNAKSHDALKQVIVEKLVNIYDKGGEGEDSKLADDPSAKPNVYLFVGVNGAGKTTTIGKLAKRIKDSGKSVMMVAADTFRAGAVEQLVEWGRRDGVEVITGPEKADPASVVYDGVKKAKERGIDFLLVDTAGRLQNKVNLMSELDKIKRTIKKILPDQPNEVLLVLDGSTGQNALLQAKDFDKTTKLTGLVLTKLDGSSKGGVVLAIRNEMDLPVKLVGLGEKVDNLANFDAEKFAIGLFQGLI
;
A
#
# COMPACT_ATOMS: atom_id res chain seq x y z
N MET A 1 -17.06 18.01 -7.07
CA MET A 1 -17.36 17.01 -6.05
C MET A 1 -16.03 16.46 -5.61
N GLY A 2 -15.59 16.78 -4.40
CA GLY A 2 -14.28 16.36 -3.89
C GLY A 2 -14.22 14.85 -3.63
N LEU A 3 -13.02 14.36 -3.34
CA LEU A 3 -12.78 12.93 -3.09
C LEU A 3 -13.71 12.39 -1.98
N PHE A 4 -13.81 13.12 -0.86
CA PHE A 4 -14.71 12.76 0.23
C PHE A 4 -16.20 12.87 -0.14
N ASP A 5 -16.64 13.87 -0.93
CA ASP A 5 -18.06 14.01 -1.31
C ASP A 5 -18.57 12.75 -2.04
N LYS A 6 -17.76 12.22 -2.97
CA LYS A 6 -18.10 11.03 -3.75
C LYS A 6 -18.14 9.78 -2.86
N ILE A 7 -17.12 9.59 -2.02
CA ILE A 7 -17.06 8.49 -1.05
C ILE A 7 -18.25 8.56 -0.10
N LYS A 8 -18.62 9.76 0.36
CA LYS A 8 -19.80 9.98 1.19
C LYS A 8 -21.09 9.59 0.46
N LYS A 9 -21.24 9.99 -0.81
CA LYS A 9 -22.38 9.57 -1.66
C LYS A 9 -22.42 8.04 -1.79
N SER A 10 -21.28 7.39 -2.05
CA SER A 10 -21.18 5.95 -2.25
C SER A 10 -21.44 5.12 -0.98
N LEU A 11 -21.02 5.59 0.19
CA LEU A 11 -21.13 4.85 1.47
C LEU A 11 -22.35 5.23 2.31
N PHE A 12 -22.90 6.44 2.16
CA PHE A 12 -23.95 6.95 3.05
C PHE A 12 -25.16 7.58 2.32
N GLY A 13 -25.20 7.53 0.98
CA GLY A 13 -26.14 8.26 0.11
C GLY A 13 -27.64 7.89 0.16
N HIS A 14 -28.13 7.28 1.23
CA HIS A 14 -29.54 6.96 1.46
C HIS A 14 -30.07 7.42 2.84
N LYS A 15 -29.29 8.18 3.64
CA LYS A 15 -29.72 8.69 4.97
C LYS A 15 -29.89 10.21 5.08
N ASP A 16 -29.23 10.98 4.20
CA ASP A 16 -29.16 12.44 4.33
C ASP A 16 -30.29 13.18 3.57
N GLU A 17 -30.75 12.64 2.43
CA GLU A 17 -31.81 13.28 1.63
C GLU A 17 -33.16 13.33 2.38
N GLU A 18 -33.58 12.22 3.01
CA GLU A 18 -34.77 12.20 3.90
C GLU A 18 -34.65 13.21 5.05
N GLN A 19 -33.44 13.46 5.56
CA GLN A 19 -33.21 14.42 6.65
C GLN A 19 -33.17 15.89 6.19
N GLU A 20 -32.83 16.15 4.93
CA GLU A 20 -32.95 17.48 4.32
C GLU A 20 -34.40 17.79 3.96
N GLU A 21 -35.15 16.84 3.39
CA GLU A 21 -36.57 17.02 3.08
C GLU A 21 -37.41 17.17 4.34
N SER A 22 -37.21 16.33 5.37
CA SER A 22 -37.94 16.47 6.64
C SER A 22 -37.62 17.80 7.36
N LYS A 23 -36.41 18.35 7.22
CA LYS A 23 -36.07 19.68 7.74
C LYS A 23 -36.77 20.81 6.98
N LYS A 24 -37.01 20.65 5.68
CA LYS A 24 -37.78 21.60 4.85
C LYS A 24 -39.27 21.55 5.26
N GLU A 25 -39.88 20.37 5.36
CA GLU A 25 -41.28 20.23 5.83
C GLU A 25 -41.50 20.78 7.25
N LEU A 26 -40.54 20.61 8.17
CA LEU A 26 -40.62 21.13 9.53
C LEU A 26 -40.46 22.67 9.62
N THR A 27 -39.77 23.29 8.65
CA THR A 27 -39.56 24.75 8.64
C THR A 27 -40.69 25.52 7.94
N GLU A 28 -41.42 24.91 7.00
CA GLU A 28 -42.61 25.53 6.41
C GLU A 28 -43.83 25.54 7.35
N ASN A 29 -43.95 24.57 8.28
CA ASN A 29 -45.11 24.42 9.17
C ASN A 29 -45.06 25.25 10.47
N SER A 30 -44.03 26.06 10.71
CA SER A 30 -43.75 26.66 12.03
C SER A 30 -43.74 28.20 12.04
N ASN A 31 -44.73 28.85 11.41
CA ASN A 31 -44.69 30.31 11.19
C ASN A 31 -46.04 31.05 11.35
N GLU A 32 -46.67 30.94 12.53
CA GLU A 32 -47.79 31.81 12.96
C GLU A 32 -47.67 32.24 14.45
N GLU A 33 -47.99 33.51 14.73
CA GLU A 33 -48.27 34.17 16.03
C GLU A 33 -47.23 34.20 17.19
N LEU A 34 -46.32 35.19 17.12
CA LEU A 34 -46.16 36.31 18.08
C LEU A 34 -46.40 36.11 19.61
N GLN A 35 -45.39 36.43 20.45
CA GLN A 35 -45.35 37.65 21.32
C GLN A 35 -44.08 37.75 22.21
N GLU A 36 -43.62 38.98 22.47
CA GLU A 36 -42.59 39.33 23.47
C GLU A 36 -43.22 39.57 24.86
N PRO A 37 -42.44 39.61 25.96
CA PRO A 37 -42.13 40.93 26.54
C PRO A 37 -40.71 41.08 27.14
N GLU A 38 -40.45 42.27 27.73
CA GLU A 38 -39.13 42.84 28.03
C GLU A 38 -38.41 42.40 29.32
N GLN A 39 -37.08 42.55 29.28
CA GLN A 39 -36.12 42.96 30.33
C GLN A 39 -36.51 42.98 31.82
N THR A 40 -35.58 42.45 32.64
CA THR A 40 -35.00 43.21 33.79
C THR A 40 -33.51 42.88 33.96
N ASN A 41 -32.68 43.88 34.22
CA ASN A 41 -31.31 43.69 34.74
C ASN A 41 -31.36 43.45 36.24
N GLU A 42 -30.42 42.66 36.78
CA GLU A 42 -29.72 43.03 38.01
C GLU A 42 -28.37 42.31 38.10
N ALA A 43 -27.38 42.97 38.71
CA ALA A 43 -26.04 42.44 38.94
C ALA A 43 -25.49 43.07 40.23
N GLU A 44 -24.98 42.26 41.16
CA GLU A 44 -24.29 42.76 42.35
C GLU A 44 -23.09 41.86 42.73
N ASP A 45 -22.04 42.51 43.23
CA ASP A 45 -20.77 41.93 43.69
C ASP A 45 -20.82 41.62 45.19
N ILE A 46 -20.14 40.57 45.64
CA ILE A 46 -19.60 40.48 47.01
C ILE A 46 -18.40 39.51 47.06
N GLN A 47 -17.45 39.83 47.92
CA GLN A 47 -16.05 39.39 47.83
C GLN A 47 -15.66 38.35 48.90
N LYS A 48 -14.46 37.76 48.70
CA LYS A 48 -13.54 37.19 49.73
C LYS A 48 -13.97 35.86 50.38
N ASN A 49 -13.06 34.90 50.59
CA ASN A 49 -11.74 35.05 51.23
C ASN A 49 -10.59 34.31 50.52
N GLU A 50 -9.37 34.82 50.75
CA GLU A 50 -8.12 34.08 50.64
C GLU A 50 -7.78 33.44 52.00
N GLU A 51 -7.00 32.35 52.02
CA GLU A 51 -5.89 32.24 52.98
C GLU A 51 -4.78 31.34 52.40
N VAL A 52 -3.53 31.62 52.77
CA VAL A 52 -2.31 31.04 52.17
C VAL A 52 -1.41 30.50 53.28
N VAL A 53 -0.93 29.25 53.17
CA VAL A 53 0.19 28.74 53.98
C VAL A 53 1.12 27.82 53.17
N GLU A 54 2.38 28.23 53.09
CA GLU A 54 3.60 27.49 52.74
C GLU A 54 4.74 28.16 53.57
N PRO A 55 6.02 27.71 53.58
CA PRO A 55 6.63 26.42 53.22
C PRO A 55 7.60 25.88 54.32
N LYS A 56 8.39 24.82 54.01
CA LYS A 56 9.83 24.57 54.31
C LYS A 56 10.19 23.06 54.41
N SER A 57 11.15 22.51 53.64
CA SER A 57 12.64 22.43 53.81
C SER A 57 13.09 21.64 55.07
N GLU A 58 14.21 20.91 55.19
CA GLU A 58 15.57 20.81 54.59
C GLU A 58 16.03 19.31 54.49
N SER A 59 17.24 18.89 54.05
CA SER A 59 17.97 19.02 52.75
C SER A 59 19.39 18.37 52.82
N SER A 60 19.76 17.41 51.94
CA SER A 60 21.14 16.86 51.76
C SER A 60 21.22 16.02 50.44
N GLU A 61 22.24 16.02 49.57
CA GLU A 61 23.72 15.96 49.72
C GLU A 61 24.19 14.59 50.30
N ASP A 62 25.21 13.87 49.82
CA ASP A 62 26.01 13.85 48.55
C ASP A 62 26.68 12.43 48.47
N GLU A 63 27.60 12.00 47.57
CA GLU A 63 28.57 12.63 46.65
C GLU A 63 28.84 11.70 45.40
N HIS A 64 30.07 11.60 44.88
CA HIS A 64 30.50 10.79 43.71
C HIS A 64 31.30 9.52 44.09
N GLU A 65 31.47 8.57 43.15
CA GLU A 65 32.82 8.11 42.72
C GLU A 65 32.77 7.32 41.38
N GLU A 66 33.85 7.40 40.59
CA GLU A 66 34.13 6.57 39.41
C GLU A 66 35.18 5.51 39.79
N GLU A 67 35.15 4.32 39.19
CA GLU A 67 36.41 3.65 38.80
C GLU A 67 36.21 2.67 37.63
N ASN A 68 37.31 2.34 36.96
CA ASN A 68 37.35 1.70 35.64
C ASN A 68 38.59 0.81 35.57
N GLU A 69 38.45 -0.45 35.14
CA GLU A 69 39.61 -1.26 34.73
C GLU A 69 39.26 -2.33 33.68
N GLU A 70 40.30 -2.76 32.96
CA GLU A 70 40.23 -3.62 31.78
C GLU A 70 40.47 -5.09 32.13
N GLU A 71 40.03 -6.03 31.28
CA GLU A 71 40.77 -7.29 31.11
C GLU A 71 40.77 -7.71 29.63
N THR A 72 41.86 -8.34 29.19
CA THR A 72 42.23 -8.49 27.78
C THR A 72 42.64 -9.93 27.42
N GLU A 73 42.79 -10.21 26.11
CA GLU A 73 43.46 -11.38 25.53
C GLU A 73 42.81 -12.78 25.77
N GLU A 74 43.10 -13.84 25.01
CA GLU A 74 43.90 -13.98 23.78
C GLU A 74 43.23 -14.97 22.79
N VAL A 75 43.82 -15.12 21.59
CA VAL A 75 43.38 -16.02 20.51
C VAL A 75 44.06 -17.40 20.62
N LYS A 76 43.34 -18.51 20.37
CA LYS A 76 43.93 -19.68 19.67
C LYS A 76 42.95 -20.64 18.97
N GLU A 77 43.20 -20.76 17.66
CA GLU A 77 43.33 -21.99 16.85
C GLU A 77 42.20 -23.05 16.74
N THR A 78 41.83 -23.29 15.48
CA THR A 78 41.26 -24.53 14.96
C THR A 78 42.21 -25.72 15.10
N PRO A 79 41.67 -26.96 15.09
CA PRO A 79 42.14 -27.88 14.06
C PRO A 79 40.99 -28.49 13.24
N GLY A 80 41.17 -28.58 11.93
CA GLY A 80 40.28 -29.35 11.06
C GLY A 80 40.71 -30.82 10.95
N TRP A 81 39.77 -31.70 10.57
CA TRP A 81 40.08 -33.03 10.03
C TRP A 81 39.49 -33.14 8.63
N SER A 82 40.36 -33.47 7.67
CA SER A 82 40.06 -33.70 6.25
C SER A 82 39.44 -35.06 5.92
N ASP A 83 38.65 -35.08 4.86
CA ASP A 83 38.67 -36.13 3.81
C ASP A 83 38.43 -37.61 4.18
N ALA A 84 37.28 -38.12 3.71
CA ALA A 84 37.08 -39.52 3.37
C ALA A 84 36.02 -39.61 2.24
N GLY A 85 36.45 -39.73 1.00
CA GLY A 85 35.56 -39.81 -0.18
C GLY A 85 35.29 -41.23 -0.70
N THR A 86 34.39 -41.32 -1.70
CA THR A 86 34.07 -42.52 -2.53
C THR A 86 33.37 -43.68 -1.79
N ALA A 87 32.50 -44.51 -2.37
CA ALA A 87 32.05 -44.67 -3.77
C ALA A 87 30.67 -45.37 -3.83
N PHE A 88 30.10 -45.49 -5.05
CA PHE A 88 29.09 -46.51 -5.46
C PHE A 88 27.66 -46.38 -4.84
N GLU A 89 26.58 -46.85 -5.48
CA GLU A 89 26.40 -47.52 -6.79
C GLU A 89 25.07 -47.07 -7.45
N GLU A 90 24.86 -47.43 -8.72
CA GLU A 90 23.66 -47.12 -9.51
C GLU A 90 22.45 -47.98 -9.13
N LYS A 91 21.24 -47.53 -9.48
CA LYS A 91 20.32 -48.38 -10.26
C LYS A 91 19.22 -47.62 -11.00
N GLN A 92 18.98 -48.08 -12.24
CA GLN A 92 17.79 -47.82 -13.04
C GLN A 92 16.75 -48.93 -12.80
N ASP A 93 15.55 -48.72 -13.34
CA ASP A 93 14.56 -49.69 -13.90
C ASP A 93 13.22 -48.92 -13.96
N GLU A 94 12.87 -48.21 -15.04
CA GLU A 94 12.29 -48.73 -16.31
C GLU A 94 11.10 -49.69 -16.16
N VAL A 95 9.90 -49.18 -16.51
CA VAL A 95 8.81 -49.93 -17.17
C VAL A 95 8.13 -48.97 -18.16
N GLN A 96 7.87 -49.42 -19.38
CA GLN A 96 7.12 -48.69 -20.42
C GLN A 96 5.74 -49.35 -20.70
N GLU A 97 5.00 -48.76 -21.66
CA GLU A 97 3.91 -49.35 -22.47
C GLU A 97 2.51 -49.46 -21.84
N ALA A 98 1.41 -49.25 -22.59
CA ALA A 98 1.25 -48.66 -23.93
C ALA A 98 -0.23 -48.28 -24.21
N GLU A 99 -0.45 -47.42 -25.22
CA GLU A 99 -1.69 -47.26 -26.02
C GLU A 99 -2.97 -46.80 -25.27
N ASP A 100 -4.02 -46.28 -25.91
CA ASP A 100 -4.39 -46.25 -27.34
C ASP A 100 -5.01 -44.88 -27.78
N LEU A 101 -5.35 -44.78 -29.06
CA LEU A 101 -5.82 -43.62 -29.83
C LEU A 101 -7.22 -43.09 -29.46
N GLN A 102 -7.42 -41.78 -29.66
CA GLN A 102 -8.52 -41.31 -30.50
C GLN A 102 -8.26 -39.90 -31.06
N GLU A 103 -8.28 -39.78 -32.39
CA GLU A 103 -8.57 -38.52 -33.07
C GLU A 103 -10.09 -38.36 -33.13
N ASP A 104 -10.60 -37.15 -32.89
CA ASP A 104 -11.89 -36.74 -33.44
C ASP A 104 -11.72 -35.37 -34.09
N GLN A 105 -12.08 -35.30 -35.37
CA GLN A 105 -12.26 -34.03 -36.07
C GLN A 105 -13.73 -33.65 -36.01
N GLU A 106 -14.04 -32.45 -35.53
CA GLU A 106 -15.28 -31.80 -35.96
C GLU A 106 -15.01 -30.39 -36.46
N SER A 107 -15.74 -30.02 -37.51
CA SER A 107 -15.35 -28.97 -38.43
C SER A 107 -16.37 -27.84 -38.47
N SER A 108 -15.89 -26.60 -38.49
CA SER A 108 -16.52 -25.43 -39.09
C SER A 108 -18.05 -25.28 -38.94
N ASN A 109 -18.46 -24.23 -38.24
CA ASN A 109 -19.43 -23.35 -38.86
C ASN A 109 -19.00 -21.88 -38.69
N LEU A 110 -19.00 -21.12 -39.77
CA LEU A 110 -18.93 -19.66 -39.72
C LEU A 110 -20.33 -19.13 -39.98
N GLU A 111 -20.89 -18.43 -39.01
CA GLU A 111 -21.99 -17.50 -39.29
C GLU A 111 -21.47 -16.08 -39.07
N LYS A 112 -21.45 -15.31 -40.15
CA LYS A 112 -21.30 -13.86 -40.13
C LYS A 112 -22.69 -13.27 -39.98
N GLU A 113 -22.89 -12.42 -38.99
CA GLU A 113 -23.87 -11.35 -39.11
C GLU A 113 -23.10 -10.05 -39.38
N GLU A 114 -23.54 -9.32 -40.42
CA GLU A 114 -22.94 -8.05 -40.83
C GLU A 114 -23.86 -6.92 -40.35
N GLU A 115 -23.62 -6.42 -39.12
CA GLU A 115 -24.21 -5.14 -38.71
C GLU A 115 -23.44 -3.96 -39.32
N LYS A 116 -24.21 -2.92 -39.63
CA LYS A 116 -23.75 -1.72 -40.34
C LYS A 116 -23.94 -0.52 -39.41
N PRO A 117 -22.93 0.36 -39.25
CA PRO A 117 -23.00 1.42 -38.26
C PRO A 117 -24.04 2.49 -38.59
N GLU A 118 -24.79 2.91 -37.57
CA GLU A 118 -25.41 4.23 -37.47
C GLU A 118 -24.65 5.09 -36.44
N GLU A 119 -24.91 6.39 -36.42
CA GLU A 119 -23.94 7.41 -35.99
C GLU A 119 -23.91 7.68 -34.47
N THR A 120 -22.71 7.96 -33.95
CA THR A 120 -22.40 8.07 -32.51
C THR A 120 -22.21 9.52 -32.04
N GLU A 121 -23.04 9.99 -31.10
CA GLU A 121 -22.78 11.19 -30.27
C GLU A 121 -23.27 11.02 -28.80
N SER A 122 -23.32 9.79 -28.26
CA SER A 122 -23.87 9.52 -26.91
C SER A 122 -23.13 8.42 -26.12
N SER A 123 -21.90 8.07 -26.52
CA SER A 123 -21.21 6.86 -26.05
C SER A 123 -20.08 7.09 -25.04
N GLU A 124 -19.79 8.33 -24.62
CA GLU A 124 -18.65 8.63 -23.73
C GLU A 124 -19.02 8.41 -22.24
N GLU A 125 -20.08 9.04 -21.72
CA GLU A 125 -20.54 8.83 -20.33
C GLU A 125 -20.82 7.34 -20.04
N SER A 126 -21.55 6.66 -20.93
CA SER A 126 -21.88 5.23 -20.78
C SER A 126 -20.66 4.29 -20.86
N ALA A 127 -19.51 4.75 -21.36
CA ALA A 127 -18.27 3.96 -21.38
C ALA A 127 -17.42 4.19 -20.12
N GLU A 128 -17.43 5.41 -19.57
CA GLU A 128 -16.75 5.70 -18.29
C GLU A 128 -17.49 5.08 -17.10
N GLU A 129 -18.82 5.07 -17.07
CA GLU A 129 -19.57 4.37 -16.00
C GLU A 129 -19.29 2.86 -16.00
N VAL A 130 -19.45 2.17 -17.14
CA VAL A 130 -19.24 0.71 -17.22
C VAL A 130 -17.80 0.28 -16.92
N THR A 131 -16.80 1.12 -17.22
CA THR A 131 -15.40 0.81 -16.87
C THR A 131 -15.02 1.16 -15.43
N THR A 132 -15.69 2.12 -14.80
CA THR A 132 -15.47 2.42 -13.38
C THR A 132 -16.18 1.44 -12.44
N GLU A 133 -17.32 0.86 -12.85
CA GLU A 133 -17.98 -0.23 -12.13
C GLU A 133 -17.10 -1.50 -12.06
N ASP A 134 -16.52 -1.96 -13.18
CA ASP A 134 -15.57 -3.12 -13.18
C ASP A 134 -14.33 -2.86 -12.31
N GLU A 135 -13.79 -1.63 -12.30
CA GLU A 135 -12.70 -1.30 -11.38
C GLU A 135 -13.12 -1.35 -9.90
N GLN A 136 -14.31 -0.88 -9.53
CA GLN A 136 -14.77 -0.96 -8.13
C GLN A 136 -15.07 -2.41 -7.72
N GLU A 137 -15.73 -3.21 -8.55
CA GLU A 137 -15.95 -4.65 -8.28
C GLU A 137 -14.62 -5.38 -8.02
N ARG A 138 -13.57 -5.05 -8.79
CA ARG A 138 -12.22 -5.62 -8.62
C ARG A 138 -11.57 -5.17 -7.32
N TYR A 139 -11.83 -3.95 -6.86
CA TYR A 139 -11.40 -3.44 -5.56
C TYR A 139 -12.12 -4.15 -4.40
N ASP A 140 -13.45 -4.18 -4.42
CA ASP A 140 -14.28 -4.83 -3.39
C ASP A 140 -13.91 -6.31 -3.24
N LYS A 141 -13.79 -7.03 -4.35
CA LYS A 141 -13.36 -8.43 -4.39
C LYS A 141 -11.90 -8.65 -3.97
N GLY A 142 -11.03 -7.67 -4.23
CA GLY A 142 -9.65 -7.67 -3.78
C GLY A 142 -9.48 -7.34 -2.28
N LEU A 143 -10.49 -6.72 -1.67
CA LEU A 143 -10.50 -6.28 -0.27
C LEU A 143 -11.50 -7.06 0.60
N GLU A 144 -12.33 -7.95 0.04
CA GLU A 144 -13.40 -8.71 0.69
C GLU A 144 -12.99 -9.26 2.08
N LYS A 145 -11.82 -9.90 2.17
CA LYS A 145 -11.30 -10.47 3.44
C LYS A 145 -10.77 -9.39 4.39
N THR A 146 -10.16 -8.33 3.87
CA THR A 146 -9.68 -7.20 4.65
C THR A 146 -10.85 -6.44 5.29
N ASN A 147 -11.86 -6.10 4.47
CA ASN A 147 -13.11 -5.48 4.87
C ASN A 147 -13.87 -6.34 5.89
N HIS A 148 -14.13 -7.63 5.60
CA HIS A 148 -14.82 -8.50 6.56
C HIS A 148 -14.06 -8.63 7.88
N SER A 149 -12.72 -8.55 7.92
CA SER A 149 -11.99 -8.56 9.19
C SER A 149 -11.93 -7.19 9.87
N PHE A 150 -11.81 -6.08 9.14
CA PHE A 150 -11.63 -4.74 9.70
C PHE A 150 -12.98 -4.08 10.01
N GLY A 151 -13.88 -4.03 9.05
CA GLY A 151 -15.24 -3.51 9.19
C GLY A 151 -16.04 -4.25 10.26
N ALA A 152 -15.92 -5.58 10.38
CA ALA A 152 -16.57 -6.32 11.46
C ALA A 152 -16.00 -6.00 12.86
N ARG A 153 -14.69 -5.77 12.98
CA ARG A 153 -14.08 -5.31 14.24
C ARG A 153 -14.56 -3.90 14.60
N LEU A 154 -14.53 -2.97 13.63
CA LEU A 154 -14.91 -1.58 13.87
C LEU A 154 -16.42 -1.45 14.15
N ASN A 155 -17.29 -2.23 13.49
CA ASN A 155 -18.71 -2.35 13.86
C ASN A 155 -18.91 -2.95 15.25
N ALA A 156 -18.19 -4.02 15.61
CA ALA A 156 -18.28 -4.62 16.94
C ALA A 156 -17.80 -3.66 18.05
N PHE A 157 -16.80 -2.83 17.75
CA PHE A 157 -16.36 -1.72 18.59
C PHE A 157 -17.46 -0.64 18.72
N PHE A 158 -18.00 -0.11 17.61
CA PHE A 158 -19.12 0.84 17.63
C PHE A 158 -20.35 0.32 18.38
N ALA A 159 -20.58 -1.00 18.40
CA ALA A 159 -21.68 -1.64 19.13
C ALA A 159 -21.44 -1.77 20.66
N LYS A 160 -20.21 -1.60 21.16
CA LYS A 160 -19.93 -1.51 22.61
C LYS A 160 -20.43 -0.19 23.20
N PHE A 161 -20.26 0.90 22.45
CA PHE A 161 -20.47 2.27 22.92
C PHE A 161 -21.91 2.74 22.70
N ARG A 162 -22.27 3.82 23.40
CA ARG A 162 -23.60 4.48 23.31
C ARG A 162 -23.52 6.00 23.15
N THR A 163 -22.31 6.53 23.28
CA THR A 163 -21.92 7.93 23.32
C THR A 163 -20.49 8.03 22.82
N VAL A 164 -20.16 9.12 22.13
CA VAL A 164 -18.79 9.47 21.80
C VAL A 164 -18.25 10.28 22.99
N ASP A 165 -17.36 9.67 23.77
CA ASP A 165 -16.65 10.29 24.89
C ASP A 165 -15.14 9.99 24.81
N GLU A 166 -14.33 10.42 25.79
CA GLU A 166 -12.88 10.21 25.69
C GLU A 166 -12.49 8.73 25.72
N ASN A 167 -13.19 7.88 26.50
CA ASN A 167 -12.91 6.43 26.54
C ASN A 167 -13.16 5.76 25.18
N PHE A 168 -14.07 6.31 24.35
CA PHE A 168 -14.26 5.84 22.98
C PHE A 168 -13.00 6.06 22.12
N PHE A 169 -12.31 7.19 22.28
CA PHE A 169 -11.09 7.47 21.52
C PHE A 169 -9.93 6.61 22.01
N ASP A 170 -9.87 6.32 23.32
CA ASP A 170 -8.85 5.47 23.92
C ASP A 170 -9.02 3.99 23.46
N ASP A 171 -10.23 3.40 23.52
CA ASP A 171 -10.52 2.05 22.97
C ASP A 171 -10.36 2.01 21.42
N LEU A 172 -10.46 3.15 20.72
CA LEU A 172 -10.22 3.24 19.27
C LEU A 172 -8.71 3.18 18.94
N GLU A 173 -7.86 3.74 19.79
CA GLU A 173 -6.41 3.71 19.65
C GLU A 173 -5.90 2.27 19.78
N ASP A 174 -6.33 1.57 20.83
CA ASP A 174 -6.07 0.14 21.04
C ASP A 174 -6.50 -0.68 19.81
N LEU A 175 -7.67 -0.39 19.22
CA LEU A 175 -8.16 -1.08 18.02
C LEU A 175 -7.29 -0.81 16.77
N LEU A 176 -6.76 0.41 16.62
CA LEU A 176 -5.85 0.76 15.52
C LEU A 176 -4.49 0.07 15.71
N ILE A 177 -3.97 0.02 16.94
CA ILE A 177 -2.75 -0.71 17.31
C ILE A 177 -2.91 -2.21 17.04
N GLU A 178 -4.03 -2.83 17.45
CA GLU A 178 -4.39 -4.23 17.14
C GLU A 178 -4.53 -4.52 15.63
N SER A 179 -4.73 -3.48 14.82
CA SER A 179 -4.89 -3.55 13.35
C SER A 179 -3.58 -3.30 12.58
N ASP A 180 -2.44 -3.36 13.27
CA ASP A 180 -1.09 -3.09 12.76
C ASP A 180 -0.85 -1.64 12.28
N VAL A 181 -1.66 -0.66 12.69
CA VAL A 181 -1.36 0.78 12.42
C VAL A 181 -0.11 1.23 13.19
N GLY A 182 0.14 0.66 14.38
CA GLY A 182 1.30 1.01 15.20
C GLY A 182 1.05 2.24 16.08
N PHE A 183 1.84 2.36 17.15
CA PHE A 183 1.55 3.31 18.24
C PHE A 183 1.56 4.78 17.79
N GLU A 184 2.68 5.27 17.24
CA GLU A 184 2.86 6.68 16.85
C GLU A 184 1.74 7.16 15.89
N THR A 185 1.43 6.38 14.84
CA THR A 185 0.36 6.72 13.90
C THR A 185 -1.07 6.49 14.47
N ALA A 186 -1.26 5.62 15.46
CA ALA A 186 -2.55 5.44 16.12
C ALA A 186 -2.87 6.65 17.02
N GLU A 187 -1.93 7.05 17.89
CA GLU A 187 -2.01 8.21 18.79
C GLU A 187 -2.26 9.52 18.00
N GLU A 188 -1.47 9.79 16.95
CA GLU A 188 -1.69 10.96 16.08
C GLU A 188 -3.08 10.94 15.39
N LEU A 189 -3.58 9.76 15.03
CA LEU A 189 -4.86 9.60 14.36
C LEU A 189 -6.04 9.76 15.34
N THR A 190 -5.98 9.17 16.54
CA THR A 190 -7.04 9.30 17.56
C THR A 190 -7.14 10.71 18.10
N ASP A 191 -6.03 11.39 18.39
CA ASP A 191 -6.00 12.81 18.74
C ASP A 191 -6.64 13.67 17.64
N SER A 192 -6.23 13.47 16.39
CA SER A 192 -6.73 14.28 15.27
C SER A 192 -8.17 13.93 14.85
N LEU A 193 -8.69 12.76 15.22
CA LEU A 193 -10.12 12.39 15.12
C LEU A 193 -10.93 12.97 16.28
N ARG A 194 -10.37 13.00 17.50
CA ARG A 194 -10.97 13.57 18.70
C ARG A 194 -11.26 15.06 18.51
N ASP A 195 -10.32 15.80 17.93
CA ASP A 195 -10.50 17.22 17.60
C ASP A 195 -11.47 17.45 16.43
N GLU A 196 -11.38 16.65 15.36
CA GLU A 196 -12.29 16.75 14.20
C GLU A 196 -13.76 16.47 14.60
N ALA A 197 -13.99 15.44 15.41
CA ALA A 197 -15.32 15.10 15.94
C ALA A 197 -15.88 16.21 16.85
N LYS A 198 -15.02 16.89 17.61
CA LYS A 198 -15.39 18.07 18.43
C LYS A 198 -15.73 19.27 17.54
N LEU A 199 -14.95 19.52 16.48
CA LEU A 199 -15.16 20.62 15.52
C LEU A 199 -16.45 20.44 14.70
N GLN A 200 -16.66 19.26 14.12
CA GLN A 200 -17.86 18.91 13.35
C GLN A 200 -19.08 18.60 14.24
N ASN A 201 -18.94 18.62 15.58
CA ASN A 201 -19.99 18.30 16.55
C ASN A 201 -20.60 16.89 16.31
N ALA A 202 -19.76 15.94 15.88
CA ALA A 202 -20.11 14.59 15.42
C ALA A 202 -20.49 13.65 16.58
N LYS A 203 -21.70 13.86 17.14
CA LYS A 203 -22.20 13.17 18.35
C LYS A 203 -22.95 11.86 18.10
N SER A 204 -23.10 11.44 16.84
CA SER A 204 -23.70 10.14 16.47
C SER A 204 -22.66 9.20 15.87
N HIS A 205 -22.89 7.89 15.98
CA HIS A 205 -21.97 6.89 15.42
C HIS A 205 -21.84 7.04 13.89
N ASP A 206 -22.93 7.35 13.18
CA ASP A 206 -22.91 7.54 11.73
C ASP A 206 -22.13 8.80 11.31
N ALA A 207 -22.21 9.90 12.07
CA ALA A 207 -21.38 11.08 11.83
C ALA A 207 -19.89 10.79 12.12
N LEU A 208 -19.59 10.04 13.17
CA LEU A 208 -18.21 9.68 13.50
C LEU A 208 -17.62 8.66 12.52
N LYS A 209 -18.42 7.74 11.97
CA LYS A 209 -18.03 6.91 10.82
C LYS A 209 -17.63 7.77 9.63
N GLN A 210 -18.40 8.81 9.30
CA GLN A 210 -18.06 9.75 8.22
C GLN A 210 -16.71 10.45 8.49
N VAL A 211 -16.50 11.00 9.70
CA VAL A 211 -15.23 11.64 10.10
C VAL A 211 -14.03 10.68 10.05
N ILE A 212 -14.20 9.42 10.46
CA ILE A 212 -13.12 8.40 10.39
C ILE A 212 -12.77 8.09 8.93
N VAL A 213 -13.77 7.90 8.06
CA VAL A 213 -13.54 7.68 6.62
C VAL A 213 -12.86 8.89 5.99
N GLU A 214 -13.34 10.11 6.27
CA GLU A 214 -12.73 11.36 5.80
C GLU A 214 -11.24 11.44 6.17
N LYS A 215 -10.90 11.20 7.44
CA LYS A 215 -9.51 11.30 7.92
C LYS A 215 -8.59 10.26 7.27
N LEU A 216 -9.07 9.03 7.11
CA LEU A 216 -8.29 7.94 6.51
C LEU A 216 -8.09 8.15 5.01
N VAL A 217 -9.08 8.69 4.30
CA VAL A 217 -8.97 9.14 2.90
C VAL A 217 -7.93 10.25 2.77
N ASN A 218 -7.98 11.27 3.64
CA ASN A 218 -7.03 12.39 3.65
C ASN A 218 -5.59 11.96 3.99
N ILE A 219 -5.38 10.84 4.70
CA ILE A 219 -4.05 10.23 4.88
C ILE A 219 -3.58 9.56 3.60
N TYR A 220 -4.44 8.81 2.91
CA TYR A 220 -4.06 8.19 1.62
C TYR A 220 -3.78 9.24 0.55
N ASP A 221 -4.61 10.29 0.44
CA ASP A 221 -4.50 11.36 -0.55
C ASP A 221 -3.77 12.62 -0.04
N LYS A 222 -2.74 12.48 0.82
CA LYS A 222 -1.90 13.63 1.29
C LYS A 222 -1.34 14.48 0.14
N GLY A 223 -1.18 13.93 -1.07
CA GLY A 223 -0.74 14.63 -2.26
C GLY A 223 -1.83 15.38 -3.05
N GLY A 224 -3.11 15.03 -2.85
CA GLY A 224 -4.27 15.61 -3.53
C GLY A 224 -4.57 14.98 -4.91
N GLU A 225 -5.85 14.63 -5.12
CA GLU A 225 -6.41 14.11 -6.39
C GLU A 225 -5.64 12.91 -6.98
N GLY A 226 -4.99 12.12 -6.11
CA GLY A 226 -4.15 10.99 -6.48
C GLY A 226 -2.92 11.36 -7.32
N GLU A 227 -2.52 12.64 -7.40
CA GLU A 227 -1.40 13.12 -8.21
C GLU A 227 -0.10 12.37 -7.89
N ASP A 228 0.23 12.24 -6.60
CA ASP A 228 1.44 11.56 -6.14
C ASP A 228 1.35 10.02 -6.19
N SER A 229 0.14 9.48 -6.34
CA SER A 229 -0.14 8.05 -6.45
C SER A 229 -0.02 7.53 -7.89
N LYS A 230 0.03 8.43 -8.88
CA LYS A 230 0.36 8.09 -10.28
C LYS A 230 1.82 7.65 -10.40
N LEU A 231 2.10 6.64 -11.23
CA LEU A 231 3.47 6.23 -11.56
C LEU A 231 4.13 7.27 -12.49
N ALA A 232 5.40 7.58 -12.27
CA ALA A 232 6.14 8.53 -13.09
C ALA A 232 6.35 8.02 -14.53
N ASP A 233 5.77 8.73 -15.50
CA ASP A 233 5.78 8.41 -16.93
C ASP A 233 6.24 9.66 -17.71
N ASP A 234 7.56 9.85 -17.82
CA ASP A 234 8.16 10.96 -18.57
C ASP A 234 8.24 10.56 -20.06
N PRO A 235 7.49 11.20 -20.98
CA PRO A 235 7.50 10.84 -22.40
C PRO A 235 8.82 11.14 -23.11
N SER A 236 9.71 11.94 -22.50
CA SER A 236 11.05 12.22 -22.99
C SER A 236 12.11 11.21 -22.49
N ALA A 237 11.83 10.50 -21.40
CA ALA A 237 12.72 9.48 -20.85
C ALA A 237 12.62 8.16 -21.62
N LYS A 238 13.71 7.80 -22.30
CA LYS A 238 13.86 6.53 -23.01
C LYS A 238 15.11 5.77 -22.54
N PRO A 239 14.99 4.84 -21.58
CA PRO A 239 13.79 4.44 -20.82
C PRO A 239 13.51 5.26 -19.56
N ASN A 240 12.24 5.29 -19.15
CA ASN A 240 11.84 5.36 -17.74
C ASN A 240 12.29 4.07 -17.04
N VAL A 241 13.06 4.18 -15.96
CA VAL A 241 13.59 3.02 -15.21
C VAL A 241 12.85 2.90 -13.88
N TYR A 242 12.20 1.76 -13.65
CA TYR A 242 11.54 1.42 -12.39
C TYR A 242 12.34 0.34 -11.67
N LEU A 243 12.80 0.64 -10.45
CA LEU A 243 13.60 -0.25 -9.61
C LEU A 243 12.72 -0.83 -8.49
N PHE A 244 12.51 -2.14 -8.50
CA PHE A 244 11.64 -2.82 -7.53
C PHE A 244 12.44 -3.41 -6.38
N VAL A 245 12.22 -2.89 -5.18
CA VAL A 245 12.88 -3.31 -3.93
C VAL A 245 11.87 -3.90 -2.95
N GLY A 246 12.35 -4.51 -1.87
CA GLY A 246 11.50 -5.25 -0.91
C GLY A 246 11.94 -6.71 -0.72
N VAL A 247 11.33 -7.37 0.26
CA VAL A 247 11.78 -8.68 0.74
C VAL A 247 11.43 -9.85 -0.19
N ASN A 248 12.01 -11.02 0.08
CA ASN A 248 11.60 -12.26 -0.55
C ASN A 248 10.15 -12.60 -0.18
N GLY A 249 9.36 -13.10 -1.13
CA GLY A 249 7.96 -13.48 -0.92
C GLY A 249 6.95 -12.32 -1.04
N ALA A 250 7.38 -11.07 -0.96
CA ALA A 250 6.54 -9.87 -1.09
C ALA A 250 6.11 -9.54 -2.55
N GLY A 251 6.11 -10.51 -3.46
CA GLY A 251 5.49 -10.36 -4.79
C GLY A 251 6.30 -9.67 -5.91
N LYS A 252 7.47 -9.06 -5.64
CA LYS A 252 8.27 -8.28 -6.64
C LYS A 252 8.25 -8.82 -8.09
N THR A 253 8.79 -10.01 -8.31
CA THR A 253 8.90 -10.66 -9.63
C THR A 253 7.53 -10.80 -10.33
N THR A 254 6.47 -11.09 -9.56
CA THR A 254 5.08 -11.15 -10.06
C THR A 254 4.55 -9.77 -10.43
N THR A 255 4.73 -8.76 -9.56
CA THR A 255 4.34 -7.36 -9.83
C THR A 255 4.99 -6.84 -11.10
N ILE A 256 6.28 -7.11 -11.29
CA ILE A 256 7.05 -6.69 -12.47
C ILE A 256 6.48 -7.32 -13.74
N GLY A 257 6.22 -8.63 -13.73
CA GLY A 257 5.63 -9.33 -14.88
C GLY A 257 4.23 -8.81 -15.24
N LYS A 258 3.36 -8.62 -14.24
CA LYS A 258 2.02 -8.02 -14.44
C LYS A 258 2.11 -6.61 -15.03
N LEU A 259 2.99 -5.76 -14.48
CA LEU A 259 3.17 -4.39 -14.97
C LEU A 259 3.79 -4.35 -16.37
N ALA A 260 4.73 -5.25 -16.68
CA ALA A 260 5.32 -5.36 -18.01
C ALA A 260 4.25 -5.68 -19.08
N LYS A 261 3.35 -6.63 -18.80
CA LYS A 261 2.20 -6.88 -19.67
C LYS A 261 1.33 -5.64 -19.80
N ARG A 262 0.92 -5.00 -18.70
CA ARG A 262 0.05 -3.80 -18.74
C ARG A 262 0.66 -2.65 -19.54
N ILE A 263 1.97 -2.40 -19.41
CA ILE A 263 2.70 -1.40 -20.20
C ILE A 263 2.72 -1.79 -21.69
N LYS A 264 3.00 -3.06 -22.01
CA LYS A 264 2.99 -3.56 -23.39
C LYS A 264 1.60 -3.47 -24.05
N ASP A 265 0.55 -3.83 -23.32
CA ASP A 265 -0.83 -3.78 -23.80
C ASP A 265 -1.27 -2.32 -24.08
N SER A 266 -0.74 -1.33 -23.34
CA SER A 266 -0.90 0.10 -23.65
C SER A 266 -0.13 0.58 -24.89
N GLY A 267 0.50 -0.33 -25.64
CA GLY A 267 1.26 -0.04 -26.86
C GLY A 267 2.68 0.50 -26.64
N LYS A 268 3.11 0.71 -25.38
CA LYS A 268 4.45 1.21 -25.03
C LYS A 268 5.47 0.08 -25.00
N SER A 269 6.72 0.36 -25.40
CA SER A 269 7.79 -0.63 -25.40
C SER A 269 8.41 -0.81 -24.02
N VAL A 270 8.61 -2.06 -23.61
CA VAL A 270 9.10 -2.41 -22.27
C VAL A 270 10.11 -3.54 -22.31
N MET A 271 11.06 -3.50 -21.38
CA MET A 271 12.10 -4.50 -21.15
C MET A 271 12.22 -4.77 -19.65
N MET A 272 12.57 -6.00 -19.27
CA MET A 272 12.78 -6.39 -17.87
C MET A 272 14.24 -6.77 -17.61
N VAL A 273 14.71 -6.64 -16.37
CA VAL A 273 16.06 -7.04 -15.94
C VAL A 273 15.98 -7.96 -14.73
N ALA A 274 16.57 -9.15 -14.85
CA ALA A 274 16.64 -10.14 -13.78
C ALA A 274 17.90 -9.95 -12.94
N ALA A 275 17.86 -9.02 -11.97
CA ALA A 275 19.00 -8.72 -11.10
C ALA A 275 18.97 -9.48 -9.74
N ASP A 276 17.96 -10.30 -9.44
CA ASP A 276 18.01 -11.31 -8.35
C ASP A 276 18.85 -12.54 -8.75
N THR A 277 20.10 -12.32 -9.14
CA THR A 277 21.02 -13.34 -9.69
C THR A 277 21.42 -14.42 -8.68
N PHE A 278 21.14 -14.18 -7.39
CA PHE A 278 21.38 -15.11 -6.28
C PHE A 278 20.24 -16.10 -6.04
N ARG A 279 19.09 -15.98 -6.71
CA ARG A 279 17.94 -16.89 -6.59
C ARG A 279 17.63 -17.45 -7.97
N ALA A 280 18.20 -18.61 -8.32
CA ALA A 280 18.13 -19.20 -9.67
C ALA A 280 16.70 -19.19 -10.26
N GLY A 281 15.72 -19.73 -9.52
CA GLY A 281 14.32 -19.75 -9.91
C GLY A 281 13.65 -18.38 -10.04
N ALA A 282 14.23 -17.27 -9.56
CA ALA A 282 13.72 -15.92 -9.78
C ALA A 282 14.05 -15.40 -11.18
N VAL A 283 15.27 -15.68 -11.66
CA VAL A 283 15.68 -15.37 -13.03
C VAL A 283 14.82 -16.17 -14.00
N GLU A 284 14.64 -17.47 -13.75
CA GLU A 284 13.76 -18.35 -14.53
C GLU A 284 12.30 -17.88 -14.49
N GLN A 285 11.77 -17.52 -13.31
CA GLN A 285 10.42 -16.98 -13.16
C GLN A 285 10.22 -15.70 -13.99
N LEU A 286 11.14 -14.72 -13.90
CA LEU A 286 11.01 -13.47 -14.66
C LEU A 286 11.15 -13.71 -16.18
N VAL A 287 12.04 -14.61 -16.60
CA VAL A 287 12.18 -15.05 -18.00
C VAL A 287 10.88 -15.70 -18.50
N GLU A 288 10.19 -16.50 -17.69
CA GLU A 288 8.92 -17.12 -18.08
C GLU A 288 7.78 -16.09 -18.21
N TRP A 289 7.69 -15.09 -17.31
CA TRP A 289 6.78 -13.94 -17.50
C TRP A 289 7.06 -13.22 -18.83
N GLY A 290 8.34 -12.92 -19.11
CA GLY A 290 8.75 -12.32 -20.38
C GLY A 290 8.44 -13.19 -21.60
N ARG A 291 8.66 -14.50 -21.52
CA ARG A 291 8.35 -15.45 -22.60
C ARG A 291 6.85 -15.53 -22.88
N ARG A 292 6.02 -15.60 -21.83
CA ARG A 292 4.56 -15.70 -21.95
C ARG A 292 3.96 -14.43 -22.56
N ASP A 293 4.36 -13.27 -22.06
CA ASP A 293 3.77 -11.98 -22.47
C ASP A 293 4.54 -11.33 -23.64
N GLY A 294 5.62 -11.95 -24.11
CA GLY A 294 6.45 -11.47 -25.23
C GLY A 294 7.19 -10.15 -24.91
N VAL A 295 7.82 -10.08 -23.74
CA VAL A 295 8.65 -8.97 -23.25
C VAL A 295 10.08 -9.47 -23.08
N GLU A 296 11.08 -8.71 -23.56
CA GLU A 296 12.49 -9.11 -23.46
C GLU A 296 13.01 -8.99 -22.02
N VAL A 297 13.70 -10.03 -21.56
CA VAL A 297 14.29 -10.11 -20.21
C VAL A 297 15.81 -10.17 -20.33
N ILE A 298 16.49 -9.21 -19.73
CA ILE A 298 17.95 -9.16 -19.69
C ILE A 298 18.42 -9.92 -18.45
N THR A 299 19.18 -10.99 -18.69
CA THR A 299 19.79 -11.85 -17.67
C THR A 299 21.31 -11.76 -17.73
N GLY A 300 21.98 -12.14 -16.64
CA GLY A 300 23.41 -12.43 -16.60
C GLY A 300 23.69 -13.94 -16.53
N PRO A 301 24.97 -14.36 -16.53
CA PRO A 301 25.33 -15.72 -16.13
C PRO A 301 24.91 -15.99 -14.67
N GLU A 302 24.85 -17.26 -14.28
CA GLU A 302 24.50 -17.65 -12.91
C GLU A 302 25.43 -16.99 -11.89
N LYS A 303 24.87 -16.42 -10.81
CA LYS A 303 25.60 -15.67 -9.77
C LYS A 303 26.38 -14.45 -10.29
N ALA A 304 25.98 -13.87 -11.44
CA ALA A 304 26.49 -12.59 -11.91
C ALA A 304 26.28 -11.46 -10.88
N ASP A 305 27.15 -10.45 -10.92
CA ASP A 305 26.95 -9.21 -10.18
C ASP A 305 25.66 -8.49 -10.64
N PRO A 306 24.64 -8.29 -9.77
CA PRO A 306 23.38 -7.65 -10.13
C PRO A 306 23.53 -6.30 -10.83
N ALA A 307 24.45 -5.46 -10.35
CA ALA A 307 24.72 -4.16 -10.95
C ALA A 307 25.26 -4.27 -12.39
N SER A 308 26.02 -5.32 -12.71
CA SER A 308 26.51 -5.57 -14.07
C SER A 308 25.38 -6.01 -15.01
N VAL A 309 24.41 -6.80 -14.53
CA VAL A 309 23.21 -7.15 -15.33
C VAL A 309 22.35 -5.92 -15.59
N VAL A 310 22.21 -5.03 -14.59
CA VAL A 310 21.51 -3.74 -14.75
C VAL A 310 22.26 -2.80 -15.71
N TYR A 311 23.59 -2.76 -15.68
CA TYR A 311 24.39 -1.97 -16.64
C TYR A 311 24.05 -2.34 -18.09
N ASP A 312 24.04 -3.64 -18.40
CA ASP A 312 23.71 -4.14 -19.75
C ASP A 312 22.24 -3.92 -20.11
N GLY A 313 21.32 -4.05 -19.16
CA GLY A 313 19.89 -3.77 -19.38
C GLY A 313 19.63 -2.30 -19.70
N VAL A 314 20.12 -1.38 -18.86
CA VAL A 314 20.02 0.08 -19.04
C VAL A 314 20.67 0.51 -20.36
N LYS A 315 21.83 -0.05 -20.70
CA LYS A 315 22.50 0.22 -21.97
C LYS A 315 21.66 -0.22 -23.17
N LYS A 316 21.18 -1.47 -23.20
CA LYS A 316 20.37 -2.01 -24.31
C LYS A 316 19.06 -1.25 -24.49
N ALA A 317 18.39 -0.91 -23.40
CA ALA A 317 17.13 -0.15 -23.45
C ALA A 317 17.34 1.26 -24.02
N LYS A 318 18.42 1.95 -23.60
CA LYS A 318 18.81 3.27 -24.13
C LYS A 318 19.22 3.20 -25.62
N GLU A 319 20.01 2.20 -26.01
CA GLU A 319 20.45 2.00 -27.41
C GLU A 319 19.29 1.69 -28.37
N ARG A 320 18.18 1.13 -27.86
CA ARG A 320 16.98 0.79 -28.64
C ARG A 320 15.82 1.78 -28.49
N GLY A 321 15.96 2.80 -27.63
CA GLY A 321 14.91 3.81 -27.40
C GLY A 321 13.65 3.29 -26.71
N ILE A 322 13.78 2.23 -25.91
CA ILE A 322 12.68 1.59 -25.16
C ILE A 322 12.04 2.59 -24.19
N ASP A 323 10.73 2.54 -24.01
CA ASP A 323 9.99 3.46 -23.14
C ASP A 323 10.16 3.12 -21.65
N PHE A 324 10.12 1.83 -21.29
CA PHE A 324 10.20 1.36 -19.91
C PHE A 324 11.25 0.25 -19.69
N LEU A 325 11.96 0.34 -18.56
CA LEU A 325 12.87 -0.69 -18.07
C LEU A 325 12.53 -1.04 -16.62
N LEU A 326 12.05 -2.26 -16.38
CA LEU A 326 11.68 -2.75 -15.05
C LEU A 326 12.81 -3.63 -14.49
N VAL A 327 13.26 -3.37 -13.26
CA VAL A 327 14.42 -4.06 -12.65
C VAL A 327 13.98 -4.83 -11.39
N ASP A 328 14.08 -6.16 -11.41
CA ASP A 328 13.87 -7.02 -10.23
C ASP A 328 15.17 -7.20 -9.44
N THR A 329 15.12 -7.05 -8.11
CA THR A 329 16.30 -7.18 -7.23
C THR A 329 16.18 -8.34 -6.25
N ALA A 330 17.31 -8.73 -5.64
CA ALA A 330 17.29 -9.59 -4.46
C ALA A 330 16.42 -8.99 -3.32
N GLY A 331 15.89 -9.85 -2.46
CA GLY A 331 15.10 -9.48 -1.28
C GLY A 331 15.57 -10.14 0.02
N ARG A 332 16.85 -10.50 0.09
CA ARG A 332 17.48 -11.28 1.19
C ARG A 332 17.82 -10.41 2.42
N LEU A 333 16.79 -9.84 3.06
CA LEU A 333 16.94 -8.87 4.16
C LEU A 333 17.74 -9.39 5.36
N GLN A 334 17.80 -10.70 5.59
CA GLN A 334 18.65 -11.30 6.64
C GLN A 334 20.14 -10.93 6.50
N ASN A 335 20.59 -10.61 5.28
CA ASN A 335 21.93 -10.09 4.99
C ASN A 335 21.88 -8.57 4.72
N LYS A 336 21.14 -7.82 5.55
CA LYS A 336 20.78 -6.40 5.37
C LYS A 336 21.90 -5.52 4.80
N VAL A 337 23.09 -5.55 5.40
CA VAL A 337 24.25 -4.72 4.97
C VAL A 337 24.65 -5.00 3.52
N ASN A 338 24.66 -6.26 3.10
CA ASN A 338 25.05 -6.66 1.75
C ASN A 338 23.95 -6.30 0.75
N LEU A 339 22.68 -6.57 1.08
CA LEU A 339 21.52 -6.20 0.25
C LEU A 339 21.47 -4.68 0.01
N MET A 340 21.67 -3.88 1.06
CA MET A 340 21.65 -2.42 0.92
C MET A 340 22.83 -1.91 0.10
N SER A 341 24.03 -2.46 0.29
CA SER A 341 25.22 -2.14 -0.52
C SER A 341 25.02 -2.48 -2.02
N GLU A 342 24.31 -3.56 -2.30
CA GLU A 342 23.97 -4.01 -3.65
C GLU A 342 22.95 -3.08 -4.33
N LEU A 343 21.89 -2.68 -3.62
CA LEU A 343 20.88 -1.74 -4.12
C LEU A 343 21.47 -0.34 -4.41
N ASP A 344 22.32 0.16 -3.52
CA ASP A 344 23.08 1.40 -3.71
C ASP A 344 24.01 1.31 -4.95
N LYS A 345 24.71 0.18 -5.11
CA LYS A 345 25.53 -0.08 -6.31
C LYS A 345 24.69 -0.14 -7.60
N ILE A 346 23.51 -0.77 -7.57
CA ILE A 346 22.56 -0.77 -8.70
C ILE A 346 22.12 0.66 -9.03
N LYS A 347 21.69 1.46 -8.04
CA LYS A 347 21.26 2.85 -8.21
C LYS A 347 22.35 3.74 -8.82
N ARG A 348 23.59 3.65 -8.33
CA ARG A 348 24.75 4.35 -8.92
C ARG A 348 25.02 3.91 -10.37
N THR A 349 24.78 2.63 -10.69
CA THR A 349 25.04 2.09 -12.02
C THR A 349 24.00 2.57 -13.05
N ILE A 350 22.72 2.68 -12.67
CA ILE A 350 21.68 3.34 -13.47
C ILE A 350 22.07 4.82 -13.71
N LYS A 351 22.37 5.58 -12.64
CA LYS A 351 22.74 7.00 -12.72
C LYS A 351 24.00 7.30 -13.55
N LYS A 352 24.91 6.32 -13.69
CA LYS A 352 26.10 6.45 -14.56
C LYS A 352 25.76 6.51 -16.06
N ILE A 353 24.61 5.96 -16.48
CA ILE A 353 24.18 5.92 -17.89
C ILE A 353 23.02 6.91 -18.14
N LEU A 354 22.15 7.09 -17.14
CA LEU A 354 20.95 7.92 -17.16
C LEU A 354 20.89 8.72 -15.83
N PRO A 355 21.47 9.93 -15.76
CA PRO A 355 21.68 10.66 -14.50
C PRO A 355 20.43 10.87 -13.65
N ASP A 356 19.30 11.08 -14.31
CA ASP A 356 18.03 11.44 -13.69
C ASP A 356 17.29 10.20 -13.16
N GLN A 357 17.51 9.04 -13.79
CA GLN A 357 16.90 7.75 -13.45
C GLN A 357 17.49 7.10 -12.18
N PRO A 358 16.84 6.10 -11.55
CA PRO A 358 15.47 5.63 -11.83
C PRO A 358 14.42 6.66 -11.40
N ASN A 359 13.39 6.82 -12.24
CA ASN A 359 12.24 7.68 -11.97
C ASN A 359 11.36 7.11 -10.84
N GLU A 360 11.30 5.78 -10.71
CA GLU A 360 10.61 5.11 -9.59
C GLU A 360 11.55 4.12 -8.88
N VAL A 361 11.57 4.18 -7.55
CA VAL A 361 12.09 3.15 -6.65
C VAL A 361 10.91 2.67 -5.81
N LEU A 362 10.33 1.55 -6.26
CA LEU A 362 9.10 1.00 -5.72
C LEU A 362 9.40 -0.08 -4.67
N LEU A 363 8.96 0.16 -3.43
CA LEU A 363 9.02 -0.86 -2.38
C LEU A 363 7.76 -1.74 -2.46
N VAL A 364 7.94 -3.01 -2.83
CA VAL A 364 6.84 -3.97 -2.86
C VAL A 364 6.69 -4.63 -1.49
N LEU A 365 5.49 -4.53 -0.93
CA LEU A 365 5.12 -5.03 0.39
C LEU A 365 4.05 -6.11 0.30
N ASP A 366 4.04 -6.96 1.32
CA ASP A 366 3.03 -7.98 1.53
C ASP A 366 1.98 -7.43 2.50
N GLY A 367 0.71 -7.41 2.12
CA GLY A 367 -0.40 -6.94 2.96
C GLY A 367 -0.60 -7.79 4.22
N SER A 368 0.05 -8.96 4.35
CA SER A 368 0.12 -9.75 5.60
C SER A 368 1.31 -9.38 6.51
N THR A 369 2.32 -8.64 6.02
CA THR A 369 3.35 -8.07 6.89
C THR A 369 2.82 -6.78 7.49
N GLY A 370 2.40 -6.85 8.77
CA GLY A 370 2.05 -5.69 9.59
C GLY A 370 3.27 -4.85 9.95
N GLN A 371 3.38 -4.32 11.18
CA GLN A 371 4.41 -3.34 11.61
C GLN A 371 5.88 -3.61 11.18
N ASN A 372 6.28 -4.86 10.95
CA ASN A 372 7.55 -5.20 10.30
C ASN A 372 7.77 -4.52 8.93
N ALA A 373 6.71 -4.19 8.19
CA ALA A 373 6.78 -3.51 6.89
C ALA A 373 7.18 -2.03 7.01
N LEU A 374 6.77 -1.36 8.09
CA LEU A 374 7.17 0.02 8.41
C LEU A 374 8.68 0.11 8.68
N LEU A 375 9.20 -0.81 9.52
CA LEU A 375 10.65 -0.91 9.77
C LEU A 375 11.43 -1.23 8.48
N GLN A 376 10.89 -2.11 7.62
CA GLN A 376 11.47 -2.39 6.30
C GLN A 376 11.49 -1.15 5.40
N ALA A 377 10.40 -0.39 5.34
CA ALA A 377 10.34 0.85 4.57
C ALA A 377 11.36 1.87 5.06
N LYS A 378 11.40 2.14 6.37
CA LYS A 378 12.40 2.99 7.04
C LYS A 378 13.84 2.50 6.77
N ASP A 379 14.08 1.21 6.53
CA ASP A 379 15.39 0.66 6.22
C ASP A 379 15.80 0.72 4.74
N PHE A 380 14.87 0.48 3.81
CA PHE A 380 15.14 0.62 2.38
C PHE A 380 15.35 2.10 2.00
N ASP A 381 14.55 3.02 2.54
CA ASP A 381 14.61 4.45 2.21
C ASP A 381 15.95 5.12 2.57
N LYS A 382 16.53 4.74 3.72
CA LYS A 382 17.89 5.16 4.15
C LYS A 382 18.99 4.80 3.15
N THR A 383 18.78 3.74 2.36
CA THR A 383 19.76 3.22 1.39
C THR A 383 19.46 3.74 -0.01
N THR A 384 18.21 3.61 -0.43
CA THR A 384 17.71 4.14 -1.68
C THR A 384 16.37 4.80 -1.40
N LYS A 385 16.39 6.15 -1.31
CA LYS A 385 15.17 6.97 -1.23
C LYS A 385 14.11 6.41 -2.19
N LEU A 386 12.98 6.02 -1.59
CA LEU A 386 11.82 5.42 -2.23
C LEU A 386 10.95 6.52 -2.83
N THR A 387 10.17 6.16 -3.85
CA THR A 387 9.23 7.07 -4.54
C THR A 387 7.78 6.59 -4.42
N GLY A 388 7.57 5.32 -4.08
CA GLY A 388 6.25 4.81 -3.74
C GLY A 388 6.24 3.35 -3.27
N LEU A 389 5.06 2.92 -2.83
CA LEU A 389 4.76 1.55 -2.42
C LEU A 389 4.01 0.78 -3.51
N VAL A 390 4.19 -0.54 -3.50
CA VAL A 390 3.26 -1.48 -4.15
C VAL A 390 2.76 -2.46 -3.10
N LEU A 391 1.45 -2.51 -2.88
CA LEU A 391 0.83 -3.46 -1.97
C LEU A 391 0.47 -4.74 -2.72
N THR A 392 0.62 -5.90 -2.08
CA THR A 392 0.26 -7.20 -2.66
C THR A 392 -0.46 -8.09 -1.65
N LYS A 393 -1.21 -9.10 -2.11
CA LYS A 393 -1.90 -10.09 -1.26
C LYS A 393 -2.95 -9.50 -0.30
N LEU A 394 -3.55 -8.38 -0.68
CA LEU A 394 -4.65 -7.77 0.10
C LEU A 394 -5.83 -8.74 0.20
N ASP A 395 -6.09 -9.46 -0.89
CA ASP A 395 -7.05 -10.56 -1.01
C ASP A 395 -6.82 -11.73 -0.03
N GLY A 396 -5.64 -11.80 0.60
CA GLY A 396 -5.29 -12.81 1.60
C GLY A 396 -5.19 -12.30 3.05
N SER A 397 -5.38 -11.00 3.32
CA SER A 397 -4.96 -10.38 4.59
C SER A 397 -5.99 -9.45 5.23
N SER A 398 -5.94 -9.38 6.57
CA SER A 398 -6.64 -8.39 7.40
C SER A 398 -5.76 -7.22 7.85
N LYS A 399 -4.44 -7.25 7.59
CA LYS A 399 -3.42 -6.37 8.21
C LYS A 399 -3.15 -5.07 7.42
N GLY A 400 -4.22 -4.43 6.92
CA GLY A 400 -4.11 -3.23 6.08
C GLY A 400 -3.59 -1.97 6.80
N GLY A 401 -3.63 -1.93 8.14
CA GLY A 401 -3.33 -0.73 8.92
C GLY A 401 -1.91 -0.19 8.76
N VAL A 402 -0.91 -1.03 8.51
CA VAL A 402 0.49 -0.60 8.36
C VAL A 402 0.71 0.32 7.14
N VAL A 403 -0.19 0.30 6.15
CA VAL A 403 -0.13 1.21 5.01
C VAL A 403 -0.36 2.66 5.44
N LEU A 404 -1.29 2.87 6.39
CA LEU A 404 -1.52 4.17 7.01
C LEU A 404 -0.26 4.65 7.72
N ALA A 405 0.40 3.77 8.47
CA ALA A 405 1.65 4.07 9.18
C ALA A 405 2.76 4.57 8.23
N ILE A 406 3.01 3.83 7.15
CA ILE A 406 4.07 4.18 6.19
C ILE A 406 3.74 5.48 5.44
N ARG A 407 2.48 5.67 5.03
CA ARG A 407 2.03 6.92 4.40
C ARG A 407 2.05 8.09 5.39
N ASN A 408 1.75 7.85 6.66
CA ASN A 408 1.76 8.91 7.66
C ASN A 408 3.18 9.39 7.96
N GLU A 409 4.04 8.47 8.39
CA GLU A 409 5.38 8.75 8.95
C GLU A 409 6.47 8.98 7.89
N MET A 410 6.31 8.44 6.67
CA MET A 410 7.33 8.52 5.62
C MET A 410 6.91 9.34 4.38
N ASP A 411 5.65 9.78 4.35
CA ASP A 411 4.98 10.41 3.20
C ASP A 411 5.24 9.67 1.87
N LEU A 412 5.13 8.34 1.91
CA LEU A 412 5.44 7.48 0.78
C LEU A 412 4.12 6.99 0.15
N PRO A 413 3.72 7.53 -1.03
CA PRO A 413 2.43 7.20 -1.64
C PRO A 413 2.37 5.74 -2.11
N VAL A 414 1.18 5.16 -2.08
CA VAL A 414 0.93 3.87 -2.74
C VAL A 414 0.72 4.14 -4.23
N LYS A 415 1.40 3.38 -5.10
CA LYS A 415 1.34 3.54 -6.57
C LYS A 415 0.52 2.46 -7.24
N LEU A 416 0.56 1.23 -6.70
CA LEU A 416 -0.06 0.04 -7.27
C LEU A 416 -0.63 -0.87 -6.17
N VAL A 417 -1.69 -1.59 -6.48
CA VAL A 417 -2.27 -2.63 -5.60
C VAL A 417 -2.48 -3.95 -6.33
N GLY A 418 -2.00 -5.04 -5.73
CA GLY A 418 -2.18 -6.42 -6.16
C GLY A 418 -3.41 -7.04 -5.51
N LEU A 419 -4.51 -7.06 -6.25
CA LEU A 419 -5.85 -7.52 -5.83
C LEU A 419 -6.06 -9.02 -6.11
N GLY A 420 -5.05 -9.86 -5.84
CA GLY A 420 -5.06 -11.30 -6.11
C GLY A 420 -4.07 -11.80 -7.19
N GLU A 421 -4.09 -13.11 -7.44
CA GLU A 421 -3.03 -13.80 -8.19
C GLU A 421 -3.08 -13.59 -9.71
N LYS A 422 -4.28 -13.50 -10.31
CA LYS A 422 -4.48 -13.36 -11.77
C LYS A 422 -3.66 -12.20 -12.35
N VAL A 423 -3.22 -12.34 -13.60
CA VAL A 423 -2.32 -11.39 -14.27
C VAL A 423 -2.85 -9.96 -14.25
N ASP A 424 -4.15 -9.80 -14.47
CA ASP A 424 -4.82 -8.49 -14.60
C ASP A 424 -5.20 -7.87 -13.24
N ASN A 425 -5.00 -8.62 -12.14
CA ASN A 425 -5.21 -8.15 -10.76
C ASN A 425 -3.99 -7.32 -10.26
N LEU A 426 -3.62 -6.29 -11.02
CA LEU A 426 -2.69 -5.23 -10.62
C LEU A 426 -3.25 -3.87 -11.08
N ALA A 427 -3.88 -3.14 -10.16
CA ALA A 427 -4.42 -1.82 -10.42
C ALA A 427 -3.42 -0.71 -10.07
N ASN A 428 -3.65 0.50 -10.59
CA ASN A 428 -3.12 1.71 -9.96
C ASN A 428 -3.73 1.84 -8.57
N PHE A 429 -3.06 2.55 -7.65
CA PHE A 429 -3.71 2.92 -6.41
C PHE A 429 -4.67 4.09 -6.63
N ASP A 430 -5.89 3.90 -6.14
CA ASP A 430 -6.96 4.88 -6.08
C ASP A 430 -7.43 4.93 -4.61
N ALA A 431 -7.24 6.07 -3.96
CA ALA A 431 -7.54 6.25 -2.54
C ALA A 431 -9.04 6.19 -2.23
N GLU A 432 -9.88 6.60 -3.19
CA GLU A 432 -11.34 6.57 -3.11
C GLU A 432 -11.84 5.13 -3.23
N LYS A 433 -11.45 4.41 -4.29
CA LYS A 433 -11.86 3.00 -4.47
C LYS A 433 -11.36 2.09 -3.36
N PHE A 434 -10.14 2.35 -2.85
CA PHE A 434 -9.57 1.63 -1.72
C PHE A 434 -10.33 1.87 -0.41
N ALA A 435 -10.66 3.13 -0.11
CA ALA A 435 -11.45 3.46 1.09
C ALA A 435 -12.86 2.88 1.02
N ILE A 436 -13.54 3.00 -0.13
CA ILE A 436 -14.87 2.40 -0.35
C ILE A 436 -14.81 0.88 -0.12
N GLY A 437 -13.90 0.17 -0.80
CA GLY A 437 -13.77 -1.28 -0.67
C GLY A 437 -13.31 -1.77 0.71
N LEU A 438 -12.64 -0.92 1.51
CA LEU A 438 -12.27 -1.21 2.91
C LEU A 438 -13.44 -0.98 3.89
N PHE A 439 -14.30 0.01 3.64
CA PHE A 439 -15.35 0.45 4.56
C PHE A 439 -16.78 0.10 4.15
N GLN A 440 -17.01 -0.52 2.98
CA GLN A 440 -18.34 -0.95 2.52
C GLN A 440 -19.10 -1.82 3.54
N GLY A 441 -18.39 -2.57 4.41
CA GLY A 441 -18.99 -3.37 5.49
C GLY A 441 -19.38 -2.59 6.76
N LEU A 442 -19.19 -1.27 6.82
CA LEU A 442 -19.47 -0.41 7.99
C LEU A 442 -20.83 0.32 7.95
N ILE A 443 -21.68 0.03 6.96
CA ILE A 443 -22.93 0.77 6.68
C ILE A 443 -24.11 0.17 7.48
#